data_AF-A0A0G4HNH6-F1
#
_entry.id   AF-A0A0G4HNH6-F1
#
_cell.length_a   1.000
_cell.length_b   1.000
_cell.length_c   1.000
_cell.angle_alpha   90.00
_cell.angle_beta   90.00
_cell.angle_gamma   90.00
#
_symmetry.space_group_name_H-M   'P 1'
#
loop_
_entity.id
_entity.type
_entity.pdbx_description
1 polymer ?
#
loop_
_entity_poly.entity_id
_entity_poly.type
_entity_poly.pdbx_seq_one_letter_code
_entity_poly.pdbx_strand_id
1 'polypeptide(L)'
;MSYCKDAQRLIAEAKPTDSFDEVNFHRVVQELKVLEEKFEAAVNALGLPLETLRQEYMREPRSLDEQDRQTLLRILCLESAIKRNRKCALAYIHSRSDMVRGLWWTHGRRLPEVRAEKLNEEEKLLFNTHSEALEAAQRELSNWLGMDLDLRTV
;
A
#
# COMPACT_ATOMS: atom_id res chain seq x y z
N MET A 1 20.03 -12.61 4.54
CA MET A 1 18.81 -11.95 5.06
C MET A 1 17.77 -11.94 3.96
N SER A 2 16.58 -12.48 4.20
CA SER A 2 15.49 -12.45 3.21
C SER A 2 14.58 -11.28 3.56
N TYR A 3 14.63 -10.22 2.77
CA TYR A 3 13.70 -9.10 2.88
C TYR A 3 12.33 -9.48 2.33
N CYS A 4 11.30 -8.72 2.68
CA CYS A 4 9.96 -8.78 2.09
C CYS A 4 9.11 -10.03 2.40
N LYS A 5 9.54 -10.86 3.36
CA LYS A 5 8.77 -12.06 3.75
C LYS A 5 7.42 -11.70 4.37
N ASP A 6 7.41 -10.70 5.24
CA ASP A 6 6.17 -10.27 5.91
C ASP A 6 5.24 -9.56 4.93
N ALA A 7 5.79 -8.83 3.96
CA ALA A 7 5.01 -8.23 2.87
C ALA A 7 4.40 -9.28 1.93
N GLN A 8 5.09 -10.40 1.69
CA GLN A 8 4.55 -11.53 0.93
C GLN A 8 3.43 -12.24 1.71
N ARG A 9 3.61 -12.44 3.02
CA ARG A 9 2.58 -13.01 3.90
C ARG A 9 1.34 -12.14 3.93
N LEU A 10 1.50 -10.82 4.09
CA LEU A 10 0.39 -9.87 4.09
C LEU A 10 -0.49 -10.02 2.84
N ILE A 11 0.10 -10.22 1.66
CA ILE A 11 -0.67 -10.43 0.42
C ILE A 11 -1.24 -11.86 0.33
N ALA A 12 -0.50 -12.88 0.78
CA ALA A 12 -0.95 -14.27 0.70
C ALA A 12 -2.09 -14.59 1.68
N GLU A 13 -2.08 -13.96 2.85
CA GLU A 13 -3.06 -14.15 3.93
C GLU A 13 -4.23 -13.16 3.82
N ALA A 14 -4.10 -12.08 3.06
CA ALA A 14 -5.18 -11.13 2.82
C ALA A 14 -6.31 -11.74 1.99
N LYS A 15 -7.26 -12.36 2.67
CA LYS A 15 -8.59 -12.60 2.09
C LYS A 15 -9.44 -11.35 2.30
N PRO A 16 -10.24 -10.92 1.31
CA PRO A 16 -11.09 -9.73 1.43
C PRO A 16 -12.12 -9.78 2.56
N THR A 17 -12.34 -10.93 3.20
CA THR A 17 -13.39 -11.15 4.21
C THR A 17 -12.89 -11.17 5.65
N ASP A 18 -11.57 -11.13 5.85
CA ASP A 18 -10.93 -11.19 7.16
C ASP A 18 -10.76 -9.79 7.78
N SER A 19 -10.60 -9.74 9.11
CA SER A 19 -10.33 -8.51 9.87
C SER A 19 -9.06 -7.82 9.38
N PHE A 20 -8.95 -6.50 9.61
CA PHE A 20 -7.71 -5.79 9.31
C PHE A 20 -6.54 -6.40 10.08
N ASP A 21 -5.53 -6.90 9.36
CA ASP A 21 -4.32 -7.46 9.95
C ASP A 21 -3.34 -6.35 10.37
N GLU A 22 -3.63 -5.73 11.51
CA GLU A 22 -2.79 -4.66 12.07
C GLU A 22 -1.38 -5.15 12.38
N VAL A 23 -1.24 -6.39 12.84
CA VAL A 23 0.02 -6.95 13.31
C VAL A 23 0.99 -7.10 12.15
N ASN A 24 0.58 -7.79 11.07
CA ASN A 24 1.47 -7.98 9.93
C ASN A 24 1.65 -6.70 9.13
N PHE A 25 0.61 -5.86 9.01
CA PHE A 25 0.76 -4.54 8.38
C PHE A 25 1.80 -3.68 9.12
N HIS A 26 1.73 -3.62 10.46
CA HIS A 26 2.69 -2.90 11.27
C HIS A 26 4.11 -3.45 11.12
N ARG A 27 4.29 -4.78 11.06
CA ARG A 27 5.60 -5.40 10.80
C ARG A 27 6.19 -4.97 9.47
N VAL A 28 5.39 -4.93 8.40
CA VAL A 28 5.85 -4.45 7.08
C VAL A 28 6.27 -2.98 7.13
N VAL A 29 5.53 -2.14 7.85
CA VAL A 29 5.88 -0.72 8.04
C VAL A 29 7.18 -0.56 8.83
N GLN A 30 7.39 -1.36 9.88
CA GLN A 30 8.65 -1.34 10.63
C GLN A 30 9.83 -1.85 9.79
N GLU A 31 9.63 -2.91 9.01
CA GLU A 31 10.67 -3.40 8.07
C GLU A 31 11.04 -2.30 7.06
N LEU A 32 10.05 -1.57 6.54
CA LEU A 32 10.28 -0.44 5.62
C LEU A 32 11.16 0.65 6.24
N LYS A 33 10.87 1.06 7.49
CA LYS A 33 11.69 2.06 8.19
C LYS A 33 13.14 1.61 8.34
N VAL A 34 13.35 0.36 8.76
CA VAL A 34 14.68 -0.23 8.91
C VAL A 34 15.41 -0.32 7.56
N LEU A 35 14.70 -0.64 6.48
CA LEU A 35 15.27 -0.68 5.13
C LEU A 35 15.67 0.70 4.63
N GLU A 36 14.86 1.73 4.89
CA GLU A 36 15.14 3.12 4.56
C GLU A 36 16.37 3.62 5.31
N GLU A 37 16.47 3.39 6.62
CA GLU A 37 17.66 3.72 7.40
C GLU A 37 18.93 3.05 6.85
N LYS A 38 18.84 1.76 6.49
CA LYS A 38 19.96 1.03 5.87
C LYS A 38 20.31 1.54 4.48
N PHE A 39 19.32 1.99 3.71
CA PHE A 39 19.52 2.57 2.39
C PHE A 39 20.25 3.91 2.51
N GLU A 40 19.77 4.80 3.37
CA GLU A 40 20.42 6.09 3.64
C GLU A 40 21.85 5.92 4.16
N ALA A 41 22.06 4.99 5.10
CA ALA A 41 23.40 4.69 5.60
C ALA A 41 24.34 4.17 4.49
N ALA A 42 23.83 3.37 3.55
CA ALA A 42 24.61 2.88 2.42
C ALA A 42 24.90 3.98 1.38
N VAL A 43 23.95 4.88 1.14
CA VAL A 43 24.14 6.04 0.26
C VAL A 43 25.14 7.03 0.85
N ASN A 44 25.07 7.31 2.15
CA ASN A 44 26.00 8.19 2.86
C ASN A 44 27.43 7.63 2.95
N ALA A 45 27.58 6.31 2.83
CA ALA A 45 28.88 5.67 2.75
C ALA A 45 29.55 5.81 1.36
N LEU A 46 28.82 6.29 0.35
CA LEU A 46 29.38 6.54 -0.98
C LEU A 46 30.22 7.82 -0.99
N GLY A 47 31.42 7.74 -1.57
CA GLY A 47 32.25 8.91 -1.83
C GLY A 47 31.82 9.73 -3.06
N LEU A 48 30.95 9.17 -3.90
CA LEU A 48 30.46 9.76 -5.15
C LEU A 48 28.92 9.73 -5.20
N PRO A 49 28.29 10.63 -5.98
CA PRO A 49 26.85 10.58 -6.17
C PRO A 49 26.38 9.22 -6.72
N LEU A 50 25.31 8.69 -6.14
CA LEU A 50 24.73 7.38 -6.53
C LEU A 50 24.45 7.28 -8.04
N GLU A 51 23.97 8.37 -8.65
CA GLU A 51 23.61 8.38 -10.07
C GLU A 51 24.84 8.24 -10.98
N THR A 52 25.97 8.84 -10.59
CA THR A 52 27.24 8.69 -11.30
C THR A 52 27.70 7.24 -11.26
N LEU A 53 27.68 6.61 -10.08
CA LEU A 53 28.05 5.20 -9.92
C LEU A 53 27.11 4.26 -10.68
N ARG A 54 25.81 4.56 -10.74
CA ARG A 54 24.85 3.82 -11.56
C ARG A 54 25.19 3.89 -13.04
N GLN A 55 25.48 5.07 -13.56
CA GLN A 55 25.84 5.27 -14.96
C GLN A 55 27.14 4.55 -15.31
N GLU A 56 28.15 4.65 -14.46
CA GLU A 56 29.41 3.94 -14.64
C GLU A 56 29.23 2.42 -14.61
N TYR A 57 28.47 1.90 -13.65
CA TYR A 57 28.15 0.48 -13.58
C TYR A 57 27.40 -0.01 -14.82
N MET A 58 26.45 0.77 -15.34
CA MET A 58 25.70 0.42 -16.55
C MET A 58 26.58 0.47 -17.81
N ARG A 59 27.59 1.34 -17.84
CA ARG A 59 28.52 1.46 -18.97
C ARG A 59 29.57 0.35 -18.96
N GLU A 60 30.27 0.20 -17.84
CA GLU A 60 31.35 -0.76 -17.68
C GLU A 60 31.47 -1.24 -16.23
N PRO A 61 30.84 -2.36 -15.85
CA PRO A 61 30.78 -2.81 -14.45
C PRO A 61 32.14 -3.08 -13.79
N ARG A 62 33.20 -3.29 -14.59
CA ARG A 62 34.55 -3.61 -14.12
C ARG A 62 35.43 -2.37 -13.92
N SER A 63 34.99 -1.19 -14.35
CA SER A 63 35.75 0.06 -14.16
C SER A 63 35.65 0.59 -12.73
N LEU A 64 34.61 0.16 -12.00
CA LEU A 64 34.38 0.52 -10.60
C LEU A 64 35.30 -0.28 -9.68
N ASP A 65 35.75 0.36 -8.61
CA ASP A 65 36.41 -0.33 -7.52
C ASP A 65 35.48 -1.41 -6.94
N GLU A 66 36.07 -2.48 -6.42
CA GLU A 66 35.31 -3.60 -5.85
C GLU A 66 34.40 -3.15 -4.71
N GLN A 67 34.87 -2.22 -3.87
CA GLN A 67 34.10 -1.70 -2.74
C GLN A 67 32.90 -0.88 -3.19
N ASP A 68 33.08 -0.01 -4.19
CA ASP A 68 32.01 0.82 -4.75
C ASP A 68 30.98 -0.05 -5.47
N ARG A 69 31.45 -1.07 -6.20
CA ARG A 69 30.59 -2.05 -6.88
C ARG A 69 29.73 -2.82 -5.87
N GLN A 70 30.32 -3.30 -4.77
CA GLN A 70 29.56 -4.00 -3.72
C GLN A 70 28.56 -3.08 -3.02
N THR A 71 28.95 -1.83 -2.74
CA THR A 71 28.07 -0.85 -2.10
C THR A 71 26.90 -0.48 -3.01
N LEU A 72 27.15 -0.27 -4.30
CA LEU A 72 26.11 -0.03 -5.30
C LEU A 72 25.13 -1.21 -5.40
N LEU A 73 25.63 -2.45 -5.49
CA LEU A 73 24.78 -3.64 -5.53
C LEU A 73 23.91 -3.76 -4.28
N ARG A 74 24.46 -3.44 -3.11
CA ARG A 74 23.70 -3.40 -1.85
C ARG A 74 22.60 -2.35 -1.90
N ILE A 75 22.88 -1.14 -2.39
CA ILE A 75 21.89 -0.07 -2.55
C ILE A 75 20.76 -0.50 -3.50
N LEU A 76 21.08 -1.09 -4.64
CA LEU A 76 20.08 -1.59 -5.61
C LEU A 76 19.20 -2.69 -5.01
N CYS A 77 19.77 -3.59 -4.21
CA CYS A 77 19.01 -4.61 -3.48
C CYS A 77 18.06 -3.98 -2.46
N LEU A 78 18.54 -3.00 -1.68
CA LEU A 78 17.73 -2.29 -0.69
C LEU A 78 16.60 -1.51 -1.35
N GLU A 79 16.88 -0.78 -2.43
CA GLU A 79 15.87 -0.05 -3.20
C GLU A 79 14.78 -0.99 -3.74
N SER A 80 15.18 -2.15 -4.28
CA SER A 80 14.25 -3.15 -4.78
C SER A 80 13.37 -3.72 -3.66
N ALA A 81 13.94 -3.98 -2.48
CA ALA A 81 13.21 -4.45 -1.32
C ALA A 81 12.20 -3.41 -0.80
N ILE A 82 12.61 -2.14 -0.70
CA ILE A 82 11.73 -1.02 -0.31
C ILE A 82 10.56 -0.90 -1.29
N LYS A 83 10.84 -0.86 -2.60
CA LYS A 83 9.80 -0.80 -3.63
C LYS A 83 8.82 -1.96 -3.52
N ARG A 84 9.32 -3.18 -3.27
CA ARG A 84 8.48 -4.37 -3.12
C ARG A 84 7.58 -4.27 -1.88
N ASN A 85 8.12 -3.91 -0.73
CA ASN A 85 7.36 -3.79 0.51
C ASN A 85 6.28 -2.70 0.41
N ARG A 86 6.63 -1.52 -0.13
CA ARG A 86 5.66 -0.45 -0.39
C ARG A 86 4.54 -0.91 -1.32
N LYS A 87 4.89 -1.60 -2.42
CA LYS A 87 3.90 -2.11 -3.38
C LYS A 87 2.95 -3.11 -2.73
N CYS A 88 3.46 -4.04 -1.91
CA CYS A 88 2.63 -5.01 -1.18
C CYS A 88 1.72 -4.31 -0.15
N ALA A 89 2.24 -3.37 0.64
CA ALA A 89 1.43 -2.63 1.61
C ALA A 89 0.30 -1.83 0.94
N LEU A 90 0.60 -1.15 -0.17
CA LEU A 90 -0.39 -0.40 -0.95
C LEU A 90 -1.42 -1.32 -1.61
N ALA A 91 -0.99 -2.45 -2.17
CA ALA A 91 -1.90 -3.43 -2.77
C ALA A 91 -2.87 -4.01 -1.72
N TYR A 92 -2.39 -4.27 -0.51
CA TYR A 92 -3.23 -4.69 0.62
C TYR A 92 -4.28 -3.62 0.98
N ILE A 93 -3.84 -2.38 1.21
CA ILE A 93 -4.75 -1.26 1.52
C ILE A 93 -5.77 -1.03 0.40
N HIS A 94 -5.33 -1.11 -0.86
CA HIS A 94 -6.22 -0.93 -2.01
C HIS A 94 -7.27 -2.03 -2.07
N SER A 95 -6.86 -3.30 -1.95
CA SER A 95 -7.78 -4.43 -1.95
C SER A 95 -8.83 -4.31 -0.84
N ARG A 96 -8.43 -3.80 0.33
CA ARG A 96 -9.36 -3.58 1.44
C ARG A 96 -10.27 -2.38 1.22
N SER A 97 -9.73 -1.28 0.70
CA SER A 97 -10.53 -0.11 0.30
C SER A 97 -11.63 -0.48 -0.70
N ASP A 98 -11.34 -1.34 -1.67
CA ASP A 98 -12.32 -1.81 -2.64
C ASP A 98 -13.41 -2.67 -1.99
N MET A 99 -13.02 -3.54 -1.06
CA MET A 99 -13.99 -4.31 -0.27
C MET A 99 -14.88 -3.39 0.57
N VAL A 100 -14.31 -2.39 1.23
CA VAL A 100 -15.05 -1.39 2.02
C VAL A 100 -16.05 -0.62 1.16
N ARG A 101 -15.67 -0.15 -0.03
CA ARG A 101 -16.60 0.47 -0.99
C ARG A 101 -17.70 -0.51 -1.42
N GLY A 102 -17.35 -1.79 -1.61
CA GLY A 102 -18.28 -2.88 -1.88
C GLY A 102 -19.34 -3.09 -0.79
N LEU A 103 -19.03 -2.77 0.47
CA LEU A 103 -19.99 -2.93 1.58
C LEU A 103 -21.21 -2.03 1.43
N TRP A 104 -21.08 -0.87 0.79
CA TRP A 104 -22.21 0.05 0.59
C TRP A 104 -23.26 -0.56 -0.33
N TRP A 105 -22.83 -1.22 -1.41
CA TRP A 105 -23.75 -1.88 -2.34
C TRP A 105 -24.50 -3.06 -1.72
N THR A 106 -23.93 -3.66 -0.68
CA THR A 106 -24.52 -4.84 -0.01
C THR A 106 -25.39 -4.48 1.19
N HIS A 107 -25.00 -3.48 1.99
CA HIS A 107 -25.67 -3.14 3.25
C HIS A 107 -26.28 -1.73 3.26
N GLY A 108 -25.96 -0.90 2.26
CA GLY A 108 -26.32 0.52 2.24
C GLY A 108 -25.50 1.33 3.26
N ARG A 109 -26.09 2.44 3.71
CA ARG A 109 -25.43 3.41 4.61
C ARG A 109 -25.09 2.85 6.00
N ARG A 110 -25.85 1.87 6.49
CA ARG A 110 -25.67 1.32 7.84
C ARG A 110 -25.06 -0.07 7.76
N LEU A 111 -23.82 -0.18 8.19
CA LEU A 111 -23.12 -1.44 8.26
C LEU A 111 -23.54 -2.22 9.52
N PRO A 112 -23.82 -3.54 9.44
CA PRO A 112 -24.03 -4.37 10.62
C PRO A 112 -22.81 -4.37 11.55
N GLU A 113 -23.04 -4.45 12.85
CA GLU A 113 -21.99 -4.38 13.89
C GLU A 113 -20.87 -5.42 13.66
N VAL A 114 -21.25 -6.67 13.35
CA VAL A 114 -20.32 -7.77 13.03
C VAL A 114 -19.37 -7.45 11.87
N ARG A 115 -19.79 -6.60 10.93
CA ARG A 115 -18.95 -6.14 9.81
C ARG A 115 -18.13 -4.92 10.20
N ALA A 116 -18.72 -3.98 10.94
CA ALA A 116 -18.04 -2.78 11.42
C ALA A 116 -16.86 -3.11 12.35
N GLU A 117 -16.97 -4.15 13.18
CA GLU A 117 -15.90 -4.61 14.07
C GLU A 117 -14.66 -5.15 13.33
N LYS A 118 -14.81 -5.59 12.08
CA LYS A 118 -13.70 -6.11 11.27
C LYS A 118 -12.91 -5.03 10.53
N LEU A 119 -13.43 -3.80 10.53
CA LEU A 119 -12.81 -2.63 9.92
C LEU A 119 -11.98 -1.90 10.96
N ASN A 120 -10.83 -1.38 10.55
CA ASN A 120 -10.11 -0.42 11.37
C ASN A 120 -10.78 0.97 11.32
N GLU A 121 -10.28 1.91 12.11
CA GLU A 121 -10.88 3.26 12.20
C GLU A 121 -10.78 4.03 10.87
N GLU A 122 -9.68 3.88 10.13
CA GLU A 122 -9.49 4.53 8.83
C GLU A 122 -10.44 3.98 7.77
N GLU A 123 -10.75 2.69 7.82
CA GLU A 123 -11.71 2.03 6.93
C GLU A 123 -13.15 2.41 7.25
N LYS A 124 -13.47 2.58 8.54
CA LYS A 124 -14.77 3.13 8.96
C LYS A 124 -14.93 4.56 8.45
N LEU A 125 -13.88 5.37 8.55
CA LEU A 125 -13.88 6.72 7.99
C LEU A 125 -14.06 6.69 6.47
N LEU A 126 -13.32 5.84 5.75
CA LEU A 126 -13.47 5.65 4.31
C LEU A 126 -14.90 5.27 3.94
N PHE A 127 -15.51 4.33 4.66
CA PHE A 127 -16.88 3.90 4.44
C PHE A 127 -17.87 5.06 4.62
N ASN A 128 -17.72 5.84 5.69
CA ASN A 128 -18.60 6.97 5.99
C ASN A 128 -18.50 8.06 4.91
N THR A 129 -17.27 8.48 4.57
CA THR A 129 -17.05 9.49 3.53
C THR A 129 -17.54 9.02 2.16
N HIS A 130 -17.34 7.73 1.84
CA HIS A 130 -17.86 7.16 0.60
C HIS A 130 -19.39 7.12 0.58
N SER A 131 -20.01 6.74 1.70
CA SER A 131 -21.47 6.70 1.85
C SER A 131 -22.09 8.09 1.68
N GLU A 132 -21.50 9.11 2.28
CA GLU A 132 -21.95 10.50 2.16
C GLU A 132 -21.86 11.01 0.71
N ALA A 133 -20.76 10.71 0.01
CA ALA A 133 -20.59 11.06 -1.39
C ALA A 133 -21.63 10.37 -2.30
N LEU A 134 -21.93 9.09 -2.03
CA LEU A 134 -22.95 8.35 -2.78
C LEU A 134 -24.37 8.87 -2.49
N GLU A 135 -24.70 9.19 -1.24
CA GLU A 135 -25.99 9.82 -0.90
C GLU A 135 -26.15 11.19 -1.58
N ALA A 136 -25.09 11.99 -1.62
CA ALA A 136 -25.10 13.27 -2.31
C ALA A 136 -25.31 13.09 -3.82
N ALA A 137 -24.58 12.18 -4.45
CA ALA A 137 -24.73 11.87 -5.87
C ALA A 137 -26.13 11.33 -6.19
N GLN A 138 -26.68 10.42 -5.37
CA GLN A 138 -28.04 9.91 -5.51
C GLN A 138 -29.07 11.03 -5.44
N ARG A 139 -28.91 11.98 -4.51
CA ARG A 139 -29.82 13.12 -4.36
C ARG A 139 -29.76 14.04 -5.58
N GLU A 140 -28.56 14.35 -6.07
CA GLU A 140 -28.38 15.18 -7.26
C GLU A 140 -29.00 14.52 -8.50
N LEU A 141 -28.77 13.23 -8.70
CA LEU A 141 -29.36 12.47 -9.80
C LEU A 141 -30.88 12.36 -9.69
N SER A 142 -31.42 12.13 -8.48
CA SER A 142 -32.87 12.07 -8.25
C SER A 142 -33.53 13.41 -8.57
N ASN A 143 -32.92 14.52 -8.15
CA ASN A 143 -33.38 15.87 -8.47
C ASN A 143 -33.34 16.14 -9.99
N TRP A 144 -32.29 15.70 -10.67
CA TRP A 144 -32.15 15.88 -12.12
C TRP A 144 -33.17 15.06 -12.91
N LEU A 145 -33.43 13.82 -12.50
CA LEU A 145 -34.39 12.91 -13.16
C LEU A 145 -35.85 13.23 -12.80
N GLY A 146 -36.10 14.01 -11.75
CA GLY A 146 -37.45 14.26 -11.23
C GLY A 146 -38.13 13.01 -10.65
N MET A 147 -37.35 12.00 -10.26
CA MET A 147 -37.83 10.76 -9.64
C MET A 147 -36.87 10.32 -8.53
N ASP A 148 -37.40 9.59 -7.54
CA ASP A 148 -36.60 9.01 -6.48
C ASP A 148 -35.79 7.82 -7.03
N LEU A 149 -34.47 7.98 -7.08
CA LEU A 149 -33.54 6.96 -7.57
C LEU A 149 -32.88 6.28 -6.38
N ASP A 150 -32.98 4.95 -6.27
CA ASP A 150 -32.14 4.15 -5.35
C ASP A 150 -31.01 3.50 -6.13
N LEU A 151 -29.78 4.00 -5.96
CA LEU A 151 -28.58 3.53 -6.66
C LEU A 151 -28.31 2.03 -6.47
N ARG A 152 -28.87 1.39 -5.43
CA ARG A 152 -28.67 -0.05 -5.15
C ARG A 152 -29.57 -0.97 -5.98
N THR A 153 -30.59 -0.42 -6.63
CA THR A 153 -31.60 -1.18 -7.38
C THR A 153 -31.44 -1.12 -8.91
N VAL A 154 -30.49 -0.31 -9.38
CA VAL A 154 -30.13 -0.13 -10.80
C VAL A 154 -29.05 -1.14 -11.18
#